data_AF-A0A4W3K4I8-F1
#
_entry.id   AF-A0A4W3K4I8-F1
#
_cell.length_a   1.000
_cell.length_b   1.000
_cell.length_c   1.000
_cell.angle_alpha   90.00
_cell.angle_beta   90.00
_cell.angle_gamma   90.00
#
_symmetry.space_group_name_H-M   'P 1'
#
loop_
_entity.id
_entity.type
_entity.pdbx_description
1 polymer ?
#
loop_
_entity_poly.entity_id
_entity_poly.type
_entity_poly.pdbx_seq_one_letter_code
_entity_poly.pdbx_strand_id
1 'polypeptide(L)'
;MDLRSTPGLSLEIKPDLYKSVPQGMFINVFNLLYYHAGAVGETALHVASLYNNKGAAIAILNAFPFLVDEPIDCEMYRGETALHIAVVNQNVELITELLGVNADIKCSRAVGTFFTPGRECRCYYGEYVLSFAACVGNKQIVKMLVAHGAPLNAQDTLGNTVLHMLVLHTDKSMACKMYNFISSLISKENMEHLENITNSHGLNPMKLSAYEADVEMFSHFMMKRRQVYWAFGPVSSSLYDLTGIDTWGDTFSVLDIICSSKKKEARKLLNITPVREVLHHKWTNHGFKFFMLWTTLYILYLIMFTLCCVSRPLTPAGAGGDNITIMVVKPLNEAYRSAEDFARLTGEIFSVLGAVLILFTELFSFSHNLGNCFLIVISRIVYGCLVLITMILRVLNHEWETVIMAYALISAWCNVIYFARGFKLLGPLCIMIQKMIFGDLMRFCYVLIIVIIGFGAGFNVHFQALNPHIYSYFKDFPITIFTLFQLMMGLTELQGTPHIMIPDIIIVLYMVYMCFGFLLLLNLFIALMGDTHFRVVSERKSLWKAQIASTTLLLERRLPAWLWARTGIPGDLLGLDAGKWYLRAFHNILKSGLTVYLWAKRGSQLHTAASHKQSWIEND
;
A
#
# COMPACT_ATOMS: atom_id res chain seq x y z
N MET A 1 -50.50 -21.98 34.51
CA MET A 1 -49.92 -23.31 34.79
C MET A 1 -48.86 -23.13 35.86
N ASP A 2 -48.84 -24.09 36.79
CA ASP A 2 -48.42 -23.99 38.18
C ASP A 2 -46.96 -23.65 38.51
N LEU A 3 -46.82 -23.09 39.73
CA LEU A 3 -45.63 -22.96 40.56
C LEU A 3 -45.13 -24.32 41.10
N ARG A 4 -43.81 -24.37 41.39
CA ARG A 4 -43.05 -25.30 42.28
C ARG A 4 -42.21 -26.37 41.58
N SER A 5 -40.87 -26.21 41.65
CA SER A 5 -39.91 -27.16 42.26
C SER A 5 -38.43 -26.80 41.93
N THR A 6 -37.71 -26.07 42.80
CA THR A 6 -36.60 -26.53 43.70
C THR A 6 -35.18 -26.15 43.17
N PRO A 7 -34.09 -26.12 43.99
CA PRO A 7 -33.87 -25.35 45.22
C PRO A 7 -32.46 -24.71 45.32
N GLY A 8 -32.24 -23.78 46.28
CA GLY A 8 -30.93 -23.62 46.93
C GLY A 8 -30.11 -22.35 46.63
N LEU A 9 -30.41 -21.26 47.34
CA LEU A 9 -29.41 -20.29 47.80
C LEU A 9 -30.00 -19.50 48.97
N SER A 10 -29.87 -20.06 50.17
CA SER A 10 -30.12 -19.35 51.42
C SER A 10 -28.95 -18.41 51.68
N LEU A 11 -29.08 -17.15 51.25
CA LEU A 11 -28.21 -16.07 51.70
C LEU A 11 -28.78 -15.53 53.02
N GLU A 12 -28.09 -15.81 54.12
CA GLU A 12 -28.27 -15.13 55.40
C GLU A 12 -27.99 -13.63 55.22
N ILE A 13 -29.06 -12.84 55.13
CA ILE A 13 -28.99 -11.38 55.13
C ILE A 13 -28.90 -10.92 56.60
N LYS A 14 -27.84 -10.17 56.93
CA LYS A 14 -27.66 -9.58 58.28
C LYS A 14 -28.89 -8.76 58.71
N PRO A 15 -29.38 -8.86 59.97
CA PRO A 15 -30.75 -8.42 60.31
C PRO A 15 -30.94 -6.93 60.65
N ASP A 16 -30.01 -6.04 60.31
CA ASP A 16 -29.99 -4.71 60.95
C ASP A 16 -30.50 -3.53 60.09
N LEU A 17 -31.24 -3.78 59.01
CA LEU A 17 -31.92 -2.72 58.22
C LEU A 17 -33.44 -2.93 58.02
N TYR A 18 -34.10 -3.73 58.87
CA TYR A 18 -35.46 -4.21 58.62
C TYR A 18 -36.62 -3.53 59.36
N LYS A 19 -36.45 -2.31 59.91
CA LYS A 19 -37.51 -1.72 60.76
C LYS A 19 -38.36 -0.58 60.19
N SER A 20 -38.26 -0.19 58.91
CA SER A 20 -39.11 0.93 58.43
C SER A 20 -39.53 0.94 56.96
N VAL A 21 -39.45 -0.15 56.21
CA VAL A 21 -39.98 -0.19 54.83
C VAL A 21 -40.94 -1.38 54.68
N PRO A 22 -42.21 -1.18 54.26
CA PRO A 22 -43.14 -2.28 54.02
C PRO A 22 -42.59 -3.18 52.91
N GLN A 23 -42.57 -4.50 53.11
CA GLN A 23 -42.08 -5.49 52.13
C GLN A 23 -42.72 -5.34 50.73
N GLY A 24 -43.96 -4.84 50.64
CA GLY A 24 -44.63 -4.54 49.36
C GLY A 24 -44.09 -3.31 48.61
N MET A 25 -43.50 -2.33 49.30
CA MET A 25 -42.87 -1.17 48.67
C MET A 25 -41.53 -1.54 48.04
N PHE A 26 -40.80 -2.47 48.65
CA PHE A 26 -39.57 -3.02 48.09
C PHE A 26 -39.84 -3.77 46.79
N ILE A 27 -40.90 -4.60 46.74
CA ILE A 27 -41.33 -5.30 45.52
C ILE A 27 -41.78 -4.31 44.42
N ASN A 28 -42.48 -3.23 44.79
CA ASN A 28 -42.91 -2.23 43.80
C ASN A 28 -41.75 -1.38 43.28
N VAL A 29 -40.77 -0.99 44.11
CA VAL A 29 -39.57 -0.26 43.67
C VAL A 29 -38.62 -1.18 42.90
N PHE A 30 -38.50 -2.45 43.30
CA PHE A 30 -37.77 -3.48 42.57
C PHE A 30 -38.39 -3.71 41.18
N ASN A 31 -39.72 -3.82 41.09
CA ASN A 31 -40.42 -3.89 39.81
C ASN A 31 -40.24 -2.60 39.00
N LEU A 32 -40.27 -1.41 39.61
CA LEU A 32 -40.11 -0.15 38.88
C LEU A 32 -38.69 0.03 38.32
N LEU A 33 -37.67 -0.45 39.01
CA LEU A 33 -36.26 -0.30 38.61
C LEU A 33 -35.75 -1.45 37.73
N TYR A 34 -36.33 -2.65 37.85
CA TYR A 34 -35.93 -3.82 37.07
C TYR A 34 -36.78 -4.03 35.80
N TYR A 35 -38.10 -3.76 35.85
CA TYR A 35 -39.00 -3.98 34.69
C TYR A 35 -39.15 -2.76 33.77
N HIS A 36 -38.88 -1.53 34.23
CA HIS A 36 -38.84 -0.37 33.34
C HIS A 36 -37.40 -0.07 32.93
N ALA A 37 -36.85 -0.94 32.08
CA ALA A 37 -35.73 -0.55 31.25
C ALA A 37 -36.17 0.71 30.47
N GLY A 38 -35.29 1.73 30.43
CA GLY A 38 -35.61 2.97 29.74
C GLY A 38 -35.79 2.76 28.23
N ALA A 39 -35.99 3.84 27.47
CA ALA A 39 -36.27 3.75 26.04
C ALA A 39 -35.15 3.04 25.24
N VAL A 40 -33.95 2.96 25.81
CA VAL A 40 -32.73 2.42 25.22
C VAL A 40 -32.32 1.11 25.94
N GLY A 41 -33.13 0.59 26.86
CA GLY A 41 -32.78 -0.59 27.66
C GLY A 41 -31.86 -0.26 28.84
N GLU A 42 -31.75 1.01 29.23
CA GLU A 42 -30.90 1.49 30.30
C GLU A 42 -31.54 1.30 31.69
N THR A 43 -30.70 1.17 32.73
CA THR A 43 -31.13 1.04 34.12
C THR A 43 -30.99 2.39 34.82
N ALA A 44 -31.58 2.55 36.00
CA ALA A 44 -31.38 3.77 36.78
C ALA A 44 -29.89 4.02 37.12
N LEU A 45 -29.08 2.96 37.23
CA LEU A 45 -27.64 3.09 37.44
C LEU A 45 -26.92 3.63 36.20
N HIS A 46 -27.31 3.22 34.99
CA HIS A 46 -26.82 3.80 33.74
C HIS A 46 -27.09 5.29 33.67
N VAL A 47 -28.32 5.71 33.98
CA VAL A 47 -28.72 7.13 33.99
C VAL A 47 -27.95 7.92 35.05
N ALA A 48 -27.82 7.39 36.27
CA ALA A 48 -27.04 8.02 37.34
C ALA A 48 -25.56 8.19 36.97
N SER A 49 -24.98 7.19 36.30
CA SER A 49 -23.59 7.21 35.80
C SER A 49 -23.41 8.22 34.66
N LEU A 50 -24.39 8.31 33.76
CA LEU A 50 -24.40 9.24 32.62
C LEU A 50 -24.40 10.71 33.07
N TYR A 51 -25.24 11.05 34.05
CA TYR A 51 -25.32 12.40 34.62
C TYR A 51 -24.29 12.68 35.73
N ASN A 52 -23.36 11.74 35.95
CA ASN A 52 -22.29 11.87 36.94
C ASN A 52 -22.78 12.10 38.38
N ASN A 53 -23.95 11.58 38.73
CA ASN A 53 -24.55 11.76 40.06
C ASN A 53 -24.10 10.64 41.00
N LYS A 54 -22.95 10.84 41.66
CA LYS A 54 -22.37 9.89 42.61
C LYS A 54 -23.33 9.51 43.73
N GLY A 55 -24.02 10.48 44.34
CA GLY A 55 -24.91 10.23 45.48
C GLY A 55 -26.08 9.30 45.10
N ALA A 56 -26.68 9.53 43.94
CA ALA A 56 -27.72 8.65 43.40
C ALA A 56 -27.16 7.27 43.04
N ALA A 57 -26.00 7.19 42.40
CA ALA A 57 -25.39 5.92 42.02
C ALA A 57 -25.06 5.05 43.25
N ILE A 58 -24.48 5.63 44.30
CA ILE A 58 -24.19 4.91 45.56
C ILE A 58 -25.48 4.47 46.25
N ALA A 59 -26.52 5.31 46.30
CA ALA A 59 -27.80 4.94 46.87
C ALA A 59 -28.44 3.75 46.12
N ILE A 60 -28.34 3.75 44.79
CA ILE A 60 -28.82 2.65 43.93
C ILE A 60 -27.99 1.38 44.16
N LEU A 61 -26.66 1.47 44.20
CA LEU A 61 -25.78 0.32 44.44
C LEU A 61 -25.99 -0.31 45.83
N ASN A 62 -26.20 0.52 46.86
CA ASN A 62 -26.49 0.04 48.22
C ASN A 62 -27.85 -0.68 48.31
N ALA A 63 -28.84 -0.24 47.53
CA ALA A 63 -30.16 -0.86 47.50
C ALA A 63 -30.23 -2.08 46.57
N PHE A 64 -29.51 -2.04 45.44
CA PHE A 64 -29.60 -3.01 44.34
C PHE A 64 -28.22 -3.29 43.73
N PRO A 65 -27.33 -4.02 44.45
CA PRO A 65 -25.96 -4.27 44.00
C PRO A 65 -25.86 -5.13 42.73
N PHE A 66 -26.88 -5.95 42.43
CA PHE A 66 -26.92 -6.79 41.24
C PHE A 66 -27.05 -6.00 39.92
N LEU A 67 -27.42 -4.71 39.96
CA LEU A 67 -27.54 -3.87 38.76
C LEU A 67 -26.18 -3.44 38.19
N VAL A 68 -25.07 -3.72 38.88
CA VAL A 68 -23.74 -3.17 38.54
C VAL A 68 -23.23 -3.63 37.18
N ASP A 69 -23.52 -4.89 36.82
CA ASP A 69 -23.06 -5.54 35.60
C ASP A 69 -24.13 -5.63 34.51
N GLU A 70 -25.32 -5.09 34.79
CA GLU A 70 -26.44 -5.26 33.87
C GLU A 70 -26.22 -4.39 32.62
N PRO A 71 -26.15 -4.97 31.41
CA PRO A 71 -25.81 -4.24 30.21
C PRO A 71 -27.03 -3.53 29.60
N ILE A 72 -26.77 -2.50 28.81
CA ILE A 72 -27.78 -1.88 27.94
C ILE A 72 -28.15 -2.86 26.80
N ASP A 73 -29.45 -3.04 26.53
CA ASP A 73 -29.95 -4.04 25.56
C ASP A 73 -30.35 -3.49 24.17
N CYS A 74 -30.31 -2.17 23.94
CA CYS A 74 -30.59 -1.66 22.59
C CYS A 74 -29.50 -2.01 21.58
N GLU A 75 -29.85 -2.00 20.28
CA GLU A 75 -28.92 -2.25 19.18
C GLU A 75 -27.70 -1.30 19.17
N MET A 76 -27.92 -0.03 19.50
CA MET A 76 -26.89 1.02 19.44
C MET A 76 -25.82 0.88 20.53
N TYR A 77 -26.23 0.62 21.78
CA TYR A 77 -25.36 0.61 22.97
C TYR A 77 -25.25 -0.78 23.60
N ARG A 78 -25.58 -1.82 22.84
CA ARG A 78 -25.61 -3.20 23.31
C ARG A 78 -24.37 -3.57 24.11
N GLY A 79 -24.55 -4.10 25.31
CA GLY A 79 -23.45 -4.58 26.15
C GLY A 79 -22.70 -3.49 26.94
N GLU A 80 -23.03 -2.21 26.74
CA GLU A 80 -22.47 -1.12 27.56
C GLU A 80 -22.97 -1.24 29.00
N THR A 81 -22.06 -1.15 29.97
CA THR A 81 -22.37 -1.22 31.40
C THR A 81 -22.16 0.14 32.07
N ALA A 82 -22.69 0.32 33.29
CA ALA A 82 -22.48 1.54 34.08
C ALA A 82 -20.98 1.90 34.27
N LEU A 83 -20.11 0.88 34.33
CA LEU A 83 -18.67 1.06 34.43
C LEU A 83 -18.06 1.68 33.16
N HIS A 84 -18.54 1.32 31.96
CA HIS A 84 -18.11 1.96 30.70
C HIS A 84 -18.42 3.45 30.73
N ILE A 85 -19.66 3.81 31.09
CA ILE A 85 -20.13 5.21 31.16
C ILE A 85 -19.30 6.00 32.19
N ALA A 86 -19.07 5.44 33.38
CA ALA A 86 -18.28 6.08 34.43
C ALA A 86 -16.83 6.36 34.00
N VAL A 87 -16.22 5.44 33.23
CA VAL A 87 -14.88 5.60 32.66
C VAL A 87 -14.82 6.72 31.63
N VAL A 88 -15.79 6.78 30.71
CA VAL A 88 -15.89 7.87 29.71
C VAL A 88 -16.06 9.22 30.39
N ASN A 89 -16.88 9.29 31.43
CA ASN A 89 -17.10 10.49 32.25
C ASN A 89 -15.93 10.86 33.17
N GLN A 90 -14.87 10.03 33.22
CA GLN A 90 -13.68 10.23 34.04
C GLN A 90 -13.96 10.40 35.55
N ASN A 91 -15.07 9.85 36.04
CA ASN A 91 -15.39 9.92 37.46
C ASN A 91 -14.66 8.82 38.26
N VAL A 92 -13.44 9.14 38.67
CA VAL A 92 -12.58 8.25 39.45
C VAL A 92 -13.27 7.73 40.72
N GLU A 93 -14.04 8.56 41.41
CA GLU A 93 -14.71 8.18 42.65
C GLU A 93 -15.86 7.18 42.40
N LEU A 94 -16.67 7.41 41.37
CA LEU A 94 -17.73 6.46 41.01
C LEU A 94 -17.13 5.12 40.54
N ILE A 95 -16.02 5.16 39.79
CA ILE A 95 -15.30 3.95 39.39
C ILE A 95 -14.79 3.20 40.63
N THR A 96 -14.25 3.87 41.65
CA THR A 96 -13.81 3.18 42.88
C THR A 96 -14.96 2.49 43.60
N GLU A 97 -16.14 3.10 43.65
CA GLU A 97 -17.32 2.50 44.29
C GLU A 97 -17.83 1.29 43.48
N LEU A 98 -17.93 1.42 42.15
CA LEU A 98 -18.34 0.33 41.27
C LEU A 98 -17.38 -0.87 41.38
N LEU A 99 -16.07 -0.61 41.41
CA LEU A 99 -15.06 -1.65 41.61
C LEU A 99 -15.11 -2.25 43.02
N GLY A 100 -15.47 -1.47 44.04
CA GLY A 100 -15.68 -1.96 45.41
C GLY A 100 -16.83 -2.95 45.54
N VAL A 101 -17.84 -2.87 44.66
CA VAL A 101 -18.97 -3.81 44.57
C VAL A 101 -18.65 -5.01 43.65
N ASN A 102 -17.40 -5.16 43.21
CA ASN A 102 -16.92 -6.19 42.29
C ASN A 102 -17.55 -6.14 40.88
N ALA A 103 -17.76 -4.93 40.33
CA ALA A 103 -18.15 -4.78 38.92
C ALA A 103 -17.21 -5.57 37.99
N ASP A 104 -17.79 -6.24 36.99
CA ASP A 104 -17.06 -7.07 36.05
C ASP A 104 -16.25 -6.23 35.06
N ILE A 105 -14.93 -6.35 35.16
CA ILE A 105 -13.95 -5.69 34.28
C ILE A 105 -13.46 -6.66 33.18
N LYS A 106 -13.68 -7.96 33.35
CA LYS A 106 -13.05 -9.00 32.52
C LYS A 106 -13.92 -9.38 31.33
N CYS A 107 -15.22 -9.52 31.53
CA CYS A 107 -16.13 -10.02 30.50
C CYS A 107 -17.08 -8.93 29.95
N SER A 108 -17.17 -7.76 30.59
CA SER A 108 -18.01 -6.66 30.13
C SER A 108 -17.52 -6.10 28.79
N ARG A 109 -18.42 -6.10 27.79
CA ARG A 109 -18.12 -5.78 26.39
C ARG A 109 -19.21 -4.93 25.76
N ALA A 110 -18.85 -3.72 25.35
CA ALA A 110 -19.72 -2.82 24.59
C ALA A 110 -19.68 -3.17 23.08
N VAL A 111 -20.65 -3.95 22.60
CA VAL A 111 -20.72 -4.52 21.23
C VAL A 111 -21.75 -3.84 20.32
N GLY A 112 -22.45 -2.82 20.81
CA GLY A 112 -23.47 -2.09 20.04
C GLY A 112 -22.92 -1.41 18.78
N THR A 113 -23.81 -1.09 17.83
CA THR A 113 -23.45 -0.49 16.53
C THR A 113 -22.72 0.86 16.66
N PHE A 114 -22.91 1.57 17.78
CA PHE A 114 -22.19 2.81 18.10
C PHE A 114 -20.68 2.58 18.28
N PHE A 115 -20.30 1.42 18.83
CA PHE A 115 -18.94 1.05 19.21
C PHE A 115 -18.23 0.17 18.16
N THR A 116 -18.95 -0.49 17.26
CA THR A 116 -18.34 -1.33 16.23
C THR A 116 -17.99 -0.53 14.96
N PRO A 117 -16.81 -0.73 14.35
CA PRO A 117 -16.44 -0.03 13.12
C PRO A 117 -17.43 -0.28 11.98
N GLY A 118 -18.03 0.79 11.44
CA GLY A 118 -19.09 0.71 10.45
C GLY A 118 -19.63 2.09 10.06
N ARG A 119 -20.68 2.15 9.24
CA ARG A 119 -21.28 3.43 8.82
C ARG A 119 -21.88 4.23 9.98
N GLU A 120 -22.37 3.53 11.00
CA GLU A 120 -23.04 4.11 12.18
C GLU A 120 -22.08 4.33 13.36
N CYS A 121 -20.83 3.86 13.22
CA CYS A 121 -19.79 4.03 14.23
C CYS A 121 -19.51 5.51 14.47
N ARG A 122 -19.78 5.97 15.70
CA ARG A 122 -19.39 7.30 16.14
C ARG A 122 -18.09 7.28 16.93
N CYS A 123 -17.83 6.18 17.62
CA CYS A 123 -16.73 6.11 18.58
C CYS A 123 -16.22 4.67 18.68
N TYR A 124 -15.01 4.41 18.20
CA TYR A 124 -14.39 3.10 18.31
C TYR A 124 -13.28 3.11 19.38
N TYR A 125 -13.61 2.64 20.58
CA TYR A 125 -12.67 2.48 21.71
C TYR A 125 -12.40 1.01 22.04
N GLY A 126 -12.77 0.10 21.14
CA GLY A 126 -12.80 -1.33 21.39
C GLY A 126 -14.07 -1.70 22.15
N GLU A 127 -14.05 -2.83 22.84
CA GLU A 127 -15.22 -3.33 23.59
C GLU A 127 -15.04 -3.30 25.10
N TYR A 128 -13.80 -3.30 25.61
CA TYR A 128 -13.53 -3.48 27.03
C TYR A 128 -13.33 -2.15 27.74
N VAL A 129 -13.71 -2.10 29.01
CA VAL A 129 -13.55 -0.92 29.90
C VAL A 129 -12.12 -0.38 29.91
N LEU A 130 -11.11 -1.27 29.89
CA LEU A 130 -9.70 -0.85 29.87
C LEU A 130 -9.32 -0.11 28.59
N SER A 131 -9.84 -0.53 27.43
CA SER A 131 -9.54 0.15 26.16
C SER A 131 -10.22 1.51 26.09
N PHE A 132 -11.42 1.66 26.65
CA PHE A 132 -12.08 2.96 26.85
C PHE A 132 -11.21 3.89 27.71
N ALA A 133 -10.75 3.43 28.88
CA ALA A 133 -9.88 4.23 29.75
C ALA A 133 -8.57 4.65 29.07
N ALA A 134 -7.99 3.77 28.25
CA ALA A 134 -6.78 4.05 27.48
C ALA A 134 -7.02 5.11 26.40
N CYS A 135 -8.14 5.04 25.67
CA CYS A 135 -8.52 6.03 24.66
C CYS A 135 -8.90 7.39 25.26
N VAL A 136 -9.52 7.42 26.44
CA VAL A 136 -9.80 8.67 27.18
C VAL A 136 -8.51 9.34 27.68
N GLY A 137 -7.44 8.57 27.91
CA GLY A 137 -6.13 9.10 28.26
C GLY A 137 -5.91 9.33 29.75
N ASN A 138 -6.84 8.93 30.62
CA ASN A 138 -6.73 9.11 32.06
C ASN A 138 -5.89 7.99 32.71
N LYS A 139 -4.62 8.32 33.03
CA LYS A 139 -3.66 7.39 33.64
C LYS A 139 -4.10 6.83 34.99
N GLN A 140 -4.84 7.61 35.79
CA GLN A 140 -5.28 7.17 37.11
C GLN A 140 -6.30 6.03 36.99
N ILE A 141 -7.25 6.17 36.06
CA ILE A 141 -8.26 5.13 35.78
C ILE A 141 -7.59 3.87 35.22
N VAL A 142 -6.68 4.02 34.25
CA VAL A 142 -5.93 2.87 33.70
C VAL A 142 -5.16 2.13 34.79
N LYS A 143 -4.46 2.84 35.68
CA LYS A 143 -3.74 2.23 36.81
C LYS A 143 -4.69 1.47 37.73
N MET A 144 -5.85 2.06 38.03
CA MET A 144 -6.86 1.46 38.90
C MET A 144 -7.42 0.18 38.30
N LEU A 145 -7.82 0.20 37.02
CA LEU A 145 -8.36 -0.97 36.32
C LEU A 145 -7.33 -2.10 36.23
N VAL A 146 -6.07 -1.79 35.90
CA VAL A 146 -4.98 -2.78 35.86
C VAL A 146 -4.72 -3.37 37.26
N ALA A 147 -4.78 -2.56 38.32
CA ALA A 147 -4.64 -3.04 39.70
C ALA A 147 -5.77 -3.98 40.14
N HIS A 148 -6.97 -3.81 39.60
CA HIS A 148 -8.12 -4.71 39.82
C HIS A 148 -8.17 -5.89 38.84
N GLY A 149 -7.09 -6.14 38.09
CA GLY A 149 -6.95 -7.33 37.23
C GLY A 149 -7.66 -7.24 35.88
N ALA A 150 -7.83 -6.03 35.33
CA ALA A 150 -8.32 -5.84 33.97
C ALA A 150 -7.38 -6.53 32.93
N PRO A 151 -7.91 -7.35 32.01
CA PRO A 151 -7.10 -8.10 31.06
C PRO A 151 -6.57 -7.18 29.96
N LEU A 152 -5.25 -7.07 29.85
CA LEU A 152 -4.56 -6.28 28.82
C LEU A 152 -4.53 -6.98 27.46
N ASN A 153 -4.53 -8.32 27.48
CA ASN A 153 -4.50 -9.19 26.31
C ASN A 153 -5.90 -9.49 25.74
N ALA A 154 -6.96 -8.93 26.33
CA ALA A 154 -8.32 -9.09 25.82
C ALA A 154 -8.44 -8.49 24.42
N GLN A 155 -9.14 -9.21 23.55
CA GLN A 155 -9.36 -8.87 22.15
C GLN A 155 -10.85 -8.63 21.91
N ASP A 156 -11.16 -7.56 21.18
CA ASP A 156 -12.52 -7.26 20.74
C ASP A 156 -12.96 -8.18 19.59
N THR A 157 -14.17 -7.97 19.03
CA THR A 157 -14.69 -8.71 17.88
C THR A 157 -13.79 -8.69 16.64
N LEU A 158 -12.93 -7.66 16.49
CA LEU A 158 -11.98 -7.55 15.39
C LEU A 158 -10.60 -8.12 15.75
N GLY A 159 -10.43 -8.70 16.94
CA GLY A 159 -9.15 -9.19 17.43
C GLY A 159 -8.22 -8.08 17.94
N ASN A 160 -8.69 -6.85 18.07
CA ASN A 160 -7.87 -5.72 18.49
C ASN A 160 -7.73 -5.71 20.02
N THR A 161 -6.49 -5.59 20.49
CA THR A 161 -6.15 -5.35 21.89
C THR A 161 -6.12 -3.86 22.22
N VAL A 162 -5.94 -3.51 23.49
CA VAL A 162 -5.78 -2.10 23.92
C VAL A 162 -4.67 -1.35 23.15
N LEU A 163 -3.58 -2.04 22.77
CA LEU A 163 -2.50 -1.40 21.99
C LEU A 163 -2.91 -1.11 20.55
N HIS A 164 -3.74 -1.97 19.95
CA HIS A 164 -4.31 -1.70 18.62
C HIS A 164 -5.23 -0.48 18.67
N MET A 165 -6.02 -0.33 19.74
CA MET A 165 -6.89 0.84 19.92
C MET A 165 -6.10 2.15 20.05
N LEU A 166 -4.97 2.14 20.76
CA LEU A 166 -4.09 3.32 20.83
C LEU A 166 -3.54 3.72 19.45
N VAL A 167 -3.27 2.76 18.56
CA VAL A 167 -2.84 3.03 17.19
C VAL A 167 -3.97 3.66 16.36
N LEU A 168 -5.22 3.24 16.57
CA LEU A 168 -6.38 3.76 15.86
C LEU A 168 -6.87 5.11 16.41
N HIS A 169 -6.46 5.49 17.62
CA HIS A 169 -6.83 6.74 18.25
C HIS A 169 -6.42 7.97 17.42
N THR A 170 -7.20 9.04 17.47
CA THR A 170 -6.97 10.27 16.69
C THR A 170 -5.79 11.09 17.22
N ASP A 171 -5.74 11.31 18.55
CA ASP A 171 -4.60 11.97 19.21
C ASP A 171 -3.45 10.99 19.45
N LYS A 172 -2.43 11.09 18.60
CA LYS A 172 -1.23 10.25 18.61
C LYS A 172 -0.27 10.59 19.73
N SER A 173 -0.23 11.85 20.19
CA SER A 173 0.60 12.30 21.29
C SER A 173 0.11 11.69 22.61
N MET A 174 -1.20 11.73 22.84
CA MET A 174 -1.84 11.05 23.97
C MET A 174 -1.59 9.54 23.89
N ALA A 175 -1.82 8.93 22.71
CA ALA A 175 -1.61 7.50 22.53
C ALA A 175 -0.17 7.05 22.84
N CYS A 176 0.85 7.79 22.39
CA CYS A 176 2.26 7.52 22.72
C CYS A 176 2.51 7.58 24.23
N LYS A 177 1.95 8.60 24.92
CA LYS A 177 2.07 8.75 26.37
C LYS A 177 1.38 7.62 27.12
N MET A 178 0.20 7.21 26.67
CA MET A 178 -0.56 6.11 27.28
C MET A 178 0.14 4.77 27.05
N TYR A 179 0.66 4.52 25.85
CA TYR A 179 1.48 3.34 25.56
C TYR A 179 2.70 3.25 26.50
N ASN A 180 3.42 4.37 26.70
CA ASN A 180 4.54 4.42 27.64
C ASN A 180 4.11 4.13 29.08
N PHE A 181 2.93 4.60 29.46
CA PHE A 181 2.39 4.38 30.79
C PHE A 181 2.01 2.92 31.00
N ILE A 182 1.28 2.30 30.07
CA ILE A 182 0.95 0.86 30.11
C ILE A 182 2.24 0.02 30.16
N SER A 183 3.24 0.36 29.33
CA SER A 183 4.57 -0.29 29.36
C SER A 183 5.30 -0.15 30.69
N SER A 184 5.01 0.87 31.50
CA SER A 184 5.60 1.05 32.83
C SER A 184 4.85 0.29 33.95
N LEU A 185 3.61 -0.12 33.70
CA LEU A 185 2.79 -0.86 34.67
C LEU A 185 3.04 -2.39 34.64
N ILE A 186 3.64 -2.88 33.56
CA ILE A 186 3.71 -4.31 33.25
C ILE A 186 5.19 -4.73 33.13
N SER A 187 5.49 -6.00 33.39
CA SER A 187 6.82 -6.57 33.13
C SER A 187 7.17 -6.55 31.63
N LYS A 188 8.47 -6.55 31.31
CA LYS A 188 8.93 -6.54 29.91
C LYS A 188 8.42 -7.75 29.11
N GLU A 189 8.41 -8.95 29.70
CA GLU A 189 7.94 -10.18 29.05
C GLU A 189 6.46 -10.10 28.66
N ASN A 190 5.62 -9.64 29.58
CA ASN A 190 4.19 -9.47 29.31
C ASN A 190 3.93 -8.38 28.27
N MET A 191 4.77 -7.33 28.23
CA MET A 191 4.71 -6.30 27.19
C MET A 191 5.09 -6.86 25.81
N GLU A 192 6.16 -7.66 25.72
CA GLU A 192 6.55 -8.33 24.48
C GLU A 192 5.45 -9.27 23.97
N HIS A 193 4.82 -10.03 24.88
CA HIS A 193 3.67 -10.86 24.53
C HIS A 193 2.53 -10.01 23.97
N LEU A 194 2.16 -8.92 24.65
CA LEU A 194 1.08 -8.02 24.24
C LEU A 194 1.33 -7.36 22.88
N GLU A 195 2.57 -7.02 22.55
CA GLU A 195 2.97 -6.47 21.24
C GLU A 195 2.96 -7.49 20.11
N ASN A 196 3.05 -8.79 20.44
CA ASN A 196 3.08 -9.87 19.45
C ASN A 196 1.68 -10.42 19.14
N ILE A 197 0.67 -10.12 19.97
CA ILE A 197 -0.72 -10.49 19.69
C ILE A 197 -1.18 -9.82 18.39
N THR A 198 -1.76 -10.61 17.49
CA THR A 198 -2.28 -10.15 16.21
C THR A 198 -3.81 -10.05 16.23
N ASN A 199 -4.34 -9.08 15.49
CA ASN A 199 -5.77 -8.98 15.26
C ASN A 199 -6.30 -10.02 14.24
N SER A 200 -7.59 -9.97 13.93
CA SER A 200 -8.25 -10.84 12.93
C SER A 200 -7.60 -10.81 11.54
N HIS A 201 -6.88 -9.73 11.20
CA HIS A 201 -6.18 -9.56 9.94
C HIS A 201 -4.71 -10.03 10.01
N GLY A 202 -4.28 -10.62 11.13
CA GLY A 202 -2.89 -11.04 11.35
C GLY A 202 -1.92 -9.87 11.57
N LEU A 203 -2.43 -8.67 11.90
CA LEU A 203 -1.62 -7.48 12.16
C LEU A 203 -1.41 -7.33 13.66
N ASN A 204 -0.16 -7.20 14.09
CA ASN A 204 0.17 -6.73 15.44
C ASN A 204 0.09 -5.19 15.51
N PRO A 205 0.16 -4.54 16.69
CA PRO A 205 0.00 -3.09 16.80
C PRO A 205 0.99 -2.29 15.95
N MET A 206 2.23 -2.77 15.83
CA MET A 206 3.25 -2.15 14.99
C MET A 206 2.89 -2.26 13.49
N LYS A 207 2.51 -3.45 13.02
CA LYS A 207 2.07 -3.66 11.62
C LYS A 207 0.78 -2.89 11.32
N LEU A 208 -0.13 -2.80 12.27
CA LEU A 208 -1.34 -1.99 12.15
C LEU A 208 -0.99 -0.50 11.99
N SER A 209 -0.03 0.04 12.74
CA SER A 209 0.41 1.43 12.57
C SER A 209 1.01 1.70 11.19
N ALA A 210 1.72 0.71 10.63
CA ALA A 210 2.21 0.79 9.25
C ALA A 210 1.06 0.72 8.22
N TYR A 211 0.06 -0.14 8.47
CA TYR A 211 -1.12 -0.31 7.61
C TYR A 211 -2.01 0.95 7.61
N GLU A 212 -2.18 1.57 8.77
CA GLU A 212 -2.89 2.84 8.92
C GLU A 212 -2.10 4.05 8.43
N ALA A 213 -0.80 3.87 8.13
CA ALA A 213 0.13 4.92 7.75
C ALA A 213 0.36 5.97 8.85
N ASP A 214 0.30 5.55 10.11
CA ASP A 214 0.55 6.39 11.28
C ASP A 214 2.06 6.50 11.54
N VAL A 215 2.64 7.61 11.06
CA VAL A 215 4.08 7.88 11.15
C VAL A 215 4.51 8.10 12.60
N GLU A 216 3.68 8.74 13.42
CA GLU A 216 4.04 9.12 14.79
C GLU A 216 4.11 7.88 15.68
N MET A 217 3.04 7.09 15.75
CA MET A 217 3.02 5.84 16.53
C MET A 217 4.04 4.84 16.01
N PHE A 218 4.19 4.69 14.68
CA PHE A 218 5.21 3.80 14.13
C PHE A 218 6.62 4.24 14.52
N SER A 219 6.93 5.55 14.44
CA SER A 219 8.22 6.09 14.87
C SER A 219 8.48 5.85 16.36
N HIS A 220 7.43 5.94 17.18
CA HIS A 220 7.49 5.68 18.62
C HIS A 220 7.84 4.22 18.92
N PHE A 221 7.19 3.25 18.25
CA PHE A 221 7.56 1.83 18.34
C PHE A 221 9.03 1.61 17.95
N MET A 222 9.49 2.25 16.87
CA MET A 222 10.89 2.15 16.43
C MET A 222 11.87 2.74 17.44
N MET A 223 11.51 3.83 18.13
CA MET A 223 12.33 4.41 19.19
C MET A 223 12.42 3.50 20.41
N LYS A 224 11.35 2.76 20.74
CA LYS A 224 11.32 1.82 21.87
C LYS A 224 12.10 0.54 21.60
N ARG A 225 12.06 0.05 20.36
CA ARG A 225 12.85 -1.11 19.91
C ARG A 225 14.31 -0.77 19.57
N ARG A 226 14.73 0.48 19.79
CA ARG A 226 16.10 0.95 19.55
C ARG A 226 16.97 0.75 20.80
N GLN A 227 18.06 0.01 20.64
CA GLN A 227 19.11 -0.10 21.66
C GLN A 227 20.32 0.74 21.27
N VAL A 228 20.81 1.60 22.15
CA VAL A 228 22.02 2.40 21.88
C VAL A 228 23.24 1.55 22.22
N TYR A 229 24.06 1.26 21.22
CA TYR A 229 25.27 0.44 21.37
C TYR A 229 26.43 1.26 21.94
N TRP A 230 26.62 2.48 21.42
CA TRP A 230 27.50 3.49 22.03
C TRP A 230 27.13 4.89 21.53
N ALA A 231 27.54 5.90 22.29
CA ALA A 231 27.46 7.30 21.90
C ALA A 231 28.83 7.97 22.15
N PHE A 232 29.34 8.68 21.14
CA PHE A 232 30.58 9.44 21.21
C PHE A 232 30.31 10.87 20.72
N GLY A 233 30.07 11.76 21.67
CA GLY A 233 29.66 13.14 21.41
C GLY A 233 28.42 13.19 20.51
N PRO A 234 28.50 13.79 19.31
CA PRO A 234 27.37 13.94 18.41
C PRO A 234 27.03 12.66 17.63
N VAL A 235 27.91 11.65 17.59
CA VAL A 235 27.68 10.43 16.84
C VAL A 235 27.24 9.32 17.80
N SER A 236 26.12 8.66 17.49
CA SER A 236 25.68 7.48 18.22
C SER A 236 25.44 6.31 17.26
N SER A 237 25.80 5.11 17.72
CA SER A 237 25.51 3.86 17.02
C SER A 237 24.34 3.19 17.72
N SER A 238 23.26 2.94 17.01
CA SER A 238 22.08 2.26 17.52
C SER A 238 21.83 0.94 16.79
N LEU A 239 21.32 -0.04 17.52
CA LEU A 239 20.83 -1.32 17.03
C LEU A 239 19.30 -1.29 17.01
N TYR A 240 18.72 -1.73 15.89
CA TYR A 240 17.29 -1.85 15.69
C TYR A 240 16.92 -3.31 15.48
N ASP A 241 15.90 -3.78 16.20
CA ASP A 241 15.30 -5.09 15.97
C ASP A 241 14.54 -5.10 14.62
N LEU A 242 14.86 -6.07 13.77
CA LEU A 242 14.24 -6.25 12.44
C LEU A 242 12.99 -7.14 12.44
N THR A 243 12.62 -7.70 13.60
CA THR A 243 11.47 -8.60 13.73
C THR A 243 10.18 -7.90 13.28
N GLY A 244 9.48 -8.49 12.32
CA GLY A 244 8.26 -7.94 11.71
C GLY A 244 8.47 -6.85 10.67
N ILE A 245 9.68 -6.29 10.56
CA ILE A 245 10.02 -5.26 9.56
C ILE A 245 10.50 -5.91 8.27
N ASP A 246 11.41 -6.87 8.40
CA ASP A 246 12.01 -7.58 7.27
C ASP A 246 11.05 -8.63 6.68
N THR A 247 11.24 -8.99 5.41
CA THR A 247 10.45 -10.00 4.68
C THR A 247 10.83 -11.43 5.05
N TRP A 248 11.97 -11.64 5.70
CA TRP A 248 12.46 -12.97 6.03
C TRP A 248 11.71 -13.55 7.23
N GLY A 249 10.90 -14.59 7.00
CA GLY A 249 10.16 -15.31 8.04
C GLY A 249 8.71 -14.86 8.24
N ASP A 250 8.31 -13.74 7.64
CA ASP A 250 6.95 -13.19 7.74
C ASP A 250 6.28 -13.15 6.36
N THR A 251 5.05 -13.70 6.26
CA THR A 251 4.25 -13.62 5.03
C THR A 251 3.77 -12.19 4.73
N PHE A 252 3.60 -11.37 5.78
CA PHE A 252 3.14 -10.00 5.71
C PHE A 252 4.02 -9.09 6.58
N SER A 253 5.12 -8.61 6.01
CA SER A 253 6.07 -7.71 6.67
C SER A 253 5.62 -6.25 6.61
N VAL A 254 6.20 -5.38 7.44
CA VAL A 254 5.98 -3.93 7.34
C VAL A 254 6.38 -3.39 5.95
N LEU A 255 7.46 -3.91 5.36
CA LEU A 255 7.87 -3.51 4.01
C LEU A 255 6.81 -3.85 2.96
N ASP A 256 6.17 -5.01 3.08
CA ASP A 256 5.08 -5.42 2.20
C ASP A 256 3.85 -4.53 2.37
N ILE A 257 3.47 -4.23 3.62
CA ILE A 257 2.35 -3.34 3.96
C ILE A 257 2.56 -1.95 3.35
N ILE A 258 3.77 -1.39 3.48
CA ILE A 258 4.08 -0.06 2.94
C ILE A 258 4.02 -0.07 1.40
N CYS A 259 4.49 -1.15 0.76
CA CYS A 259 4.51 -1.25 -0.70
C CYS A 259 3.13 -1.55 -1.31
N SER A 260 2.25 -2.25 -0.59
CA SER A 260 0.87 -2.53 -1.01
C SER A 260 -0.08 -1.36 -0.74
N SER A 261 0.25 -0.47 0.21
CA SER A 261 -0.61 0.62 0.62
C SER A 261 -0.84 1.66 -0.48
N LYS A 262 -2.13 2.04 -0.65
CA LYS A 262 -2.54 3.14 -1.53
C LYS A 262 -2.42 4.51 -0.85
N LYS A 263 -2.28 4.56 0.49
CA LYS A 263 -2.23 5.80 1.27
C LYS A 263 -0.94 6.58 0.98
N LYS A 264 -1.04 7.89 0.73
CA LYS A 264 0.13 8.76 0.49
C LYS A 264 1.04 8.83 1.70
N GLU A 265 0.46 8.83 2.90
CA GLU A 265 1.15 8.89 4.18
C GLU A 265 2.06 7.68 4.43
N ALA A 266 1.70 6.49 3.91
CA ALA A 266 2.50 5.27 4.08
C ALA A 266 3.91 5.44 3.47
N ARG A 267 4.05 6.29 2.45
CA ARG A 267 5.34 6.59 1.81
C ARG A 267 6.27 7.39 2.73
N LYS A 268 5.74 8.11 3.72
CA LYS A 268 6.56 8.81 4.73
C LYS A 268 7.26 7.80 5.65
N LEU A 269 6.67 6.63 5.89
CA LEU A 269 7.29 5.55 6.67
C LEU A 269 8.61 5.06 6.07
N LEU A 270 8.78 5.13 4.74
CA LEU A 270 10.04 4.79 4.06
C LEU A 270 11.22 5.71 4.43
N ASN A 271 10.95 6.88 5.02
CA ASN A 271 12.01 7.79 5.47
C ASN A 271 12.43 7.55 6.93
N ILE A 272 11.69 6.73 7.68
CA ILE A 272 12.02 6.36 9.06
C ILE A 272 13.31 5.53 9.04
N THR A 273 14.21 5.81 9.98
CA THR A 273 15.61 5.35 9.93
C THR A 273 15.77 3.84 9.71
N PRO A 274 15.23 2.93 10.53
CA PRO A 274 15.39 1.48 10.30
C PRO A 274 14.88 1.04 8.91
N VAL A 275 13.68 1.45 8.51
CA VAL A 275 13.09 1.09 7.21
C VAL A 275 13.95 1.60 6.05
N ARG A 276 14.40 2.85 6.13
CA ARG A 276 15.25 3.48 5.12
C ARG A 276 16.59 2.76 4.97
N GLU A 277 17.26 2.47 6.09
CA GLU A 277 18.58 1.84 6.08
C GLU A 277 18.50 0.37 5.65
N VAL A 278 17.47 -0.39 6.06
CA VAL A 278 17.24 -1.77 5.55
C VAL A 278 17.12 -1.77 4.03
N LEU A 279 16.23 -0.93 3.48
CA LEU A 279 16.02 -0.85 2.05
C LEU A 279 17.27 -0.38 1.31
N HIS A 280 17.99 0.60 1.87
CA HIS A 280 19.25 1.07 1.29
C HIS A 280 20.29 -0.05 1.24
N HIS A 281 20.42 -0.83 2.31
CA HIS A 281 21.36 -1.94 2.39
C HIS A 281 21.00 -3.07 1.41
N LYS A 282 19.72 -3.46 1.36
CA LYS A 282 19.21 -4.45 0.39
C LYS A 282 19.50 -4.03 -1.04
N TRP A 283 19.22 -2.77 -1.39
CA TRP A 283 19.45 -2.24 -2.73
C TRP A 283 20.92 -2.15 -3.10
N THR A 284 21.79 -1.66 -2.21
CA THR A 284 23.21 -1.46 -2.54
C THR A 284 24.01 -2.75 -2.61
N ASN A 285 23.73 -3.73 -1.75
CA ASN A 285 24.50 -4.97 -1.71
C ASN A 285 24.12 -5.94 -2.83
N HIS A 286 22.81 -6.23 -2.94
CA HIS A 286 22.27 -7.27 -3.82
C HIS A 286 21.36 -6.67 -4.89
N GLY A 287 20.37 -5.86 -4.49
CA GLY A 287 19.28 -5.40 -5.35
C GLY A 287 19.73 -4.74 -6.65
N PHE A 288 20.64 -3.76 -6.58
CA PHE A 288 21.13 -3.04 -7.75
C PHE A 288 21.92 -3.94 -8.71
N LYS A 289 22.72 -4.87 -8.20
CA LYS A 289 23.50 -5.79 -9.04
C LYS A 289 22.59 -6.77 -9.79
N PHE A 290 21.64 -7.39 -9.10
CA PHE A 290 20.67 -8.29 -9.72
C PHE A 290 19.72 -7.54 -10.65
N PHE A 291 19.31 -6.32 -10.29
CA PHE A 291 18.52 -5.46 -11.16
C PHE A 291 19.26 -5.12 -12.45
N MET A 292 20.56 -4.77 -12.36
CA MET A 292 21.38 -4.51 -13.54
C MET A 292 21.58 -5.77 -14.39
N LEU A 293 21.86 -6.92 -13.78
CA LEU A 293 21.94 -8.20 -14.49
C LEU A 293 20.63 -8.55 -15.20
N TRP A 294 19.50 -8.35 -14.53
CA TRP A 294 18.18 -8.58 -15.13
C TRP A 294 17.94 -7.62 -16.31
N THR A 295 18.32 -6.35 -16.15
CA THR A 295 18.21 -5.34 -17.21
C THR A 295 19.06 -5.72 -18.42
N THR A 296 20.31 -6.14 -18.23
CA THR A 296 21.20 -6.52 -19.34
C THR A 296 20.69 -7.78 -20.04
N LEU A 297 20.26 -8.79 -19.30
CA LEU A 297 19.68 -10.01 -19.88
C LEU A 297 18.40 -9.71 -20.68
N TYR A 298 17.53 -8.82 -20.18
CA TYR A 298 16.33 -8.42 -20.90
C TYR A 298 16.65 -7.63 -22.17
N ILE A 299 17.60 -6.70 -22.14
CA ILE A 299 18.05 -5.97 -23.34
C ILE A 299 18.66 -6.93 -24.37
N LEU A 300 19.48 -7.89 -23.94
CA LEU A 300 20.04 -8.91 -24.84
C LEU A 300 18.93 -9.77 -25.48
N TYR A 301 17.93 -10.18 -24.68
CA TYR A 301 16.75 -10.88 -25.18
C TYR A 301 16.00 -10.05 -26.25
N LEU A 302 15.83 -8.74 -26.03
CA LEU A 302 15.19 -7.86 -27.01
C LEU A 302 16.03 -7.68 -28.27
N ILE A 303 17.35 -7.54 -28.15
CA ILE A 303 18.25 -7.44 -29.30
C ILE A 303 18.12 -8.73 -30.13
N MET A 304 18.16 -9.90 -29.51
CA MET A 304 17.95 -11.18 -30.19
C MET A 304 16.60 -11.24 -30.91
N PHE A 305 15.51 -10.85 -30.24
CA PHE A 305 14.18 -10.80 -30.84
C PHE A 305 14.13 -9.84 -32.04
N THR A 306 14.75 -8.67 -31.94
CA THR A 306 14.80 -7.68 -33.04
C THR A 306 15.62 -8.19 -34.22
N LEU A 307 16.77 -8.84 -33.97
CA LEU A 307 17.58 -9.44 -35.01
C LEU A 307 16.80 -10.51 -35.76
N CYS A 308 16.02 -11.34 -35.06
CA CYS A 308 15.15 -12.34 -35.71
C CYS A 308 14.08 -11.69 -36.59
N CYS A 309 13.46 -10.60 -36.12
CA CYS A 309 12.43 -9.89 -36.89
C CYS A 309 12.98 -9.14 -38.10
N VAL A 310 14.20 -8.58 -37.99
CA VAL A 310 14.85 -7.83 -39.08
C VAL A 310 15.42 -8.78 -40.14
N SER A 311 15.99 -9.93 -39.73
CA SER A 311 16.53 -10.96 -40.63
C SER A 311 15.46 -11.88 -41.26
N ARG A 312 14.27 -11.32 -41.49
CA ARG A 312 13.11 -12.08 -41.95
C ARG A 312 13.35 -12.66 -43.35
N PRO A 313 12.93 -13.91 -43.61
CA PRO A 313 13.10 -14.51 -44.92
C PRO A 313 12.07 -13.91 -45.89
N LEU A 314 12.54 -13.06 -46.79
CA LEU A 314 11.76 -12.44 -47.85
C LEU A 314 12.17 -13.01 -49.21
N THR A 315 11.20 -13.19 -50.10
CA THR A 315 11.39 -13.47 -51.52
C THR A 315 10.81 -12.33 -52.34
N PRO A 316 11.48 -11.87 -53.40
CA PRO A 316 10.82 -11.01 -54.37
C PRO A 316 9.66 -11.79 -55.00
N ALA A 317 8.43 -11.28 -54.89
CA ALA A 317 7.34 -11.82 -55.68
C ALA A 317 7.58 -11.48 -57.15
N GLY A 318 7.46 -12.48 -58.01
CA GLY A 318 7.78 -12.39 -59.44
C GLY A 318 6.99 -11.32 -60.19
N ALA A 319 7.66 -10.75 -61.19
CA ALA A 319 7.28 -9.64 -62.05
C ALA A 319 5.88 -9.75 -62.66
N GLY A 320 4.98 -8.85 -62.25
CA GLY A 320 3.78 -8.50 -62.98
C GLY A 320 3.83 -7.02 -63.35
N GLY A 321 4.35 -6.69 -64.54
CA GLY A 321 4.07 -5.46 -65.27
C GLY A 321 4.71 -4.14 -64.82
N ASP A 322 4.94 -3.92 -63.52
CA ASP A 322 5.41 -2.63 -63.02
C ASP A 322 6.80 -2.76 -62.38
N ASN A 323 7.66 -1.75 -62.54
CA ASN A 323 9.06 -1.67 -62.02
C ASN A 323 9.19 -1.69 -60.47
N ILE A 324 8.19 -2.22 -59.76
CA ILE A 324 8.12 -2.25 -58.30
C ILE A 324 8.28 -3.69 -57.85
N THR A 325 9.44 -4.03 -57.30
CA THR A 325 9.71 -5.33 -56.69
C THR A 325 9.06 -5.40 -55.30
N ILE A 326 7.92 -6.10 -55.21
CA ILE A 326 7.25 -6.33 -53.93
C ILE A 326 7.89 -7.53 -53.23
N MET A 327 8.38 -7.32 -52.02
CA MET A 327 8.97 -8.38 -51.20
C MET A 327 7.87 -9.12 -50.43
N VAL A 328 7.70 -10.41 -50.71
CA VAL A 328 6.72 -11.29 -50.05
C VAL A 328 7.44 -12.25 -49.10
N VAL A 329 6.73 -12.68 -48.05
CA VAL A 329 7.25 -13.53 -46.98
C VAL A 329 7.47 -14.96 -47.49
N LYS A 330 8.63 -15.56 -47.19
CA LYS A 330 8.86 -16.98 -47.50
C LYS A 330 7.96 -17.89 -46.65
N PRO A 331 7.30 -18.90 -47.25
CA PRO A 331 6.57 -19.92 -46.50
C PRO A 331 7.53 -20.77 -45.66
N LEU A 332 7.01 -21.38 -44.59
CA LEU A 332 7.80 -22.13 -43.61
C LEU A 332 8.78 -23.15 -44.25
N ASN A 333 8.33 -23.89 -45.27
CA ASN A 333 9.08 -24.97 -45.93
C ASN A 333 10.34 -24.49 -46.69
N GLU A 334 10.37 -23.21 -47.06
CA GLU A 334 11.47 -22.60 -47.82
C GLU A 334 12.33 -21.68 -46.95
N ALA A 335 11.83 -21.33 -45.76
CA ALA A 335 12.42 -20.35 -44.88
C ALA A 335 13.59 -20.87 -44.03
N TYR A 336 13.77 -22.18 -43.87
CA TYR A 336 14.77 -22.76 -42.94
C TYR A 336 15.71 -23.76 -43.62
N ARG A 337 16.41 -23.33 -44.68
CA ARG A 337 17.33 -24.19 -45.45
C ARG A 337 18.79 -23.79 -45.35
N SER A 338 19.08 -22.50 -45.17
CA SER A 338 20.45 -22.02 -45.08
C SER A 338 21.01 -22.09 -43.65
N ALA A 339 22.34 -22.04 -43.52
CA ALA A 339 23.00 -21.97 -42.21
C ALA A 339 22.59 -20.71 -41.42
N GLU A 340 22.38 -19.58 -42.12
CA GLU A 340 21.90 -18.33 -41.53
C GLU A 340 20.46 -18.47 -40.99
N ASP A 341 19.60 -19.18 -41.70
CA ASP A 341 18.24 -19.45 -41.25
C ASP A 341 18.20 -20.33 -39.98
N PHE A 342 19.18 -21.23 -39.81
CA PHE A 342 19.27 -22.06 -38.61
C PHE A 342 19.68 -21.25 -37.37
N ALA A 343 20.58 -20.26 -37.54
CA ALA A 343 20.91 -19.31 -36.49
C ALA A 343 19.68 -18.46 -36.10
N ARG A 344 18.88 -18.03 -37.08
CA ARG A 344 17.61 -17.33 -36.84
C ARG A 344 16.60 -18.21 -36.11
N LEU A 345 16.40 -19.45 -36.56
CA LEU A 345 15.51 -20.42 -35.91
C LEU A 345 15.87 -20.61 -34.42
N THR A 346 17.17 -20.69 -34.13
CA THR A 346 17.64 -20.78 -32.74
C THR A 346 17.21 -19.56 -31.92
N GLY A 347 17.37 -18.35 -32.47
CA GLY A 347 16.90 -17.11 -31.85
C GLY A 347 15.38 -17.02 -31.69
N GLU A 348 14.61 -17.50 -32.67
CA GLU A 348 13.14 -17.58 -32.61
C GLU A 348 12.68 -18.50 -31.46
N ILE A 349 13.31 -19.68 -31.31
CA ILE A 349 13.03 -20.62 -30.21
C ILE A 349 13.31 -19.96 -28.86
N PHE A 350 14.46 -19.30 -28.70
CA PHE A 350 14.77 -18.56 -27.46
C PHE A 350 13.77 -17.43 -27.19
N SER A 351 13.32 -16.73 -28.23
CA SER A 351 12.34 -15.64 -28.10
C SER A 351 10.97 -16.17 -27.65
N VAL A 352 10.49 -17.27 -28.23
CA VAL A 352 9.22 -17.90 -27.83
C VAL A 352 9.32 -18.46 -26.41
N LEU A 353 10.41 -19.16 -26.08
CA LEU A 353 10.62 -19.71 -24.74
C LEU A 353 10.69 -18.60 -23.69
N GLY A 354 11.38 -17.49 -23.99
CA GLY A 354 11.41 -16.31 -23.13
C GLY A 354 10.01 -15.69 -22.95
N ALA A 355 9.22 -15.57 -24.01
CA ALA A 355 7.85 -15.06 -23.93
C ALA A 355 6.94 -15.94 -23.04
N VAL A 356 7.05 -17.27 -23.15
CA VAL A 356 6.32 -18.22 -22.29
C VAL A 356 6.74 -18.07 -20.82
N LEU A 357 8.04 -17.96 -20.54
CA LEU A 357 8.54 -17.73 -19.17
C LEU A 357 8.05 -16.39 -18.59
N ILE A 358 8.04 -15.33 -19.39
CA ILE A 358 7.48 -14.03 -18.99
C ILE A 358 5.99 -14.17 -18.65
N LEU A 359 5.20 -14.82 -19.52
CA LEU A 359 3.77 -15.03 -19.25
C LEU A 359 3.54 -15.83 -17.97
N PHE A 360 4.28 -16.93 -17.77
CA PHE A 360 4.14 -17.78 -16.59
C PHE A 360 4.46 -17.00 -15.29
N THR A 361 5.58 -16.26 -15.27
CA THR A 361 5.99 -15.48 -14.10
C THR A 361 5.02 -14.33 -13.77
N GLU A 362 4.42 -13.71 -14.79
CA GLU A 362 3.49 -12.60 -14.60
C GLU A 362 2.06 -13.07 -14.24
N LEU A 363 1.59 -14.21 -14.78
CA LEU A 363 0.30 -14.81 -14.38
C LEU A 363 0.31 -15.25 -12.92
N PHE A 364 1.40 -15.85 -12.45
CA PHE A 364 1.56 -16.17 -11.03
C PHE A 364 1.56 -14.92 -10.15
N SER A 365 2.20 -13.84 -10.62
CA SER A 365 2.22 -12.56 -9.92
C SER A 365 0.85 -11.85 -9.91
N PHE A 366 0.04 -12.03 -10.96
CA PHE A 366 -1.29 -11.43 -11.08
C PHE A 366 -2.23 -11.90 -9.96
N SER A 367 -2.11 -13.17 -9.56
CA SER A 367 -2.90 -13.75 -8.47
C SER A 367 -2.62 -13.13 -7.09
N HIS A 368 -1.44 -12.56 -6.87
CA HIS A 368 -0.96 -12.28 -5.50
C HIS A 368 -0.77 -10.81 -5.12
N ASN A 369 -0.90 -9.83 -6.03
CA ASN A 369 -1.22 -8.41 -5.73
C ASN A 369 -0.98 -7.49 -6.95
N LEU A 370 -2.04 -6.83 -7.42
CA LEU A 370 -1.99 -5.82 -8.49
C LEU A 370 -1.93 -4.41 -7.90
N GLY A 371 -0.74 -4.01 -7.43
CA GLY A 371 -0.47 -2.64 -6.99
C GLY A 371 -0.22 -1.65 -8.14
N ASN A 372 0.44 -0.52 -7.83
CA ASN A 372 0.78 0.59 -8.74
C ASN A 372 1.61 0.24 -10.00
N CYS A 373 2.01 -1.03 -10.18
CA CYS A 373 2.71 -1.52 -11.38
C CYS A 373 1.80 -2.29 -12.35
N PHE A 374 0.48 -2.29 -12.13
CA PHE A 374 -0.55 -2.94 -12.96
C PHE A 374 -0.32 -2.81 -14.47
N LEU A 375 -0.05 -1.58 -14.93
CA LEU A 375 0.09 -1.28 -16.35
C LEU A 375 1.29 -1.95 -17.02
N ILE A 376 2.41 -2.10 -16.30
CA ILE A 376 3.60 -2.73 -16.86
C ILE A 376 3.47 -4.24 -16.85
N VAL A 377 2.82 -4.80 -15.83
CA VAL A 377 2.45 -6.23 -15.80
C VAL A 377 1.58 -6.55 -17.01
N ILE A 378 0.55 -5.75 -17.26
CA ILE A 378 -0.29 -5.90 -18.47
C ILE A 378 0.53 -5.77 -19.74
N SER A 379 1.38 -4.74 -19.86
CA SER A 379 2.20 -4.54 -21.06
C SER A 379 3.12 -5.73 -21.36
N ARG A 380 3.66 -6.40 -20.33
CA ARG A 380 4.45 -7.64 -20.51
C ARG A 380 3.59 -8.85 -20.89
N ILE A 381 2.39 -8.97 -20.32
CA ILE A 381 1.43 -10.01 -20.70
C ILE A 381 1.02 -9.83 -22.17
N VAL A 382 0.68 -8.60 -22.57
CA VAL A 382 0.36 -8.26 -23.96
C VAL A 382 1.52 -8.62 -24.90
N TYR A 383 2.75 -8.23 -24.55
CA TYR A 383 3.94 -8.61 -25.32
C TYR A 383 4.06 -10.14 -25.47
N GLY A 384 3.97 -10.90 -24.38
CA GLY A 384 4.07 -12.35 -24.41
C GLY A 384 2.99 -12.99 -25.29
N CYS A 385 1.75 -12.51 -25.21
CA CYS A 385 0.64 -12.95 -26.06
C CYS A 385 0.90 -12.64 -27.54
N LEU A 386 1.37 -11.43 -27.87
CA LEU A 386 1.66 -11.04 -29.26
C LEU A 386 2.76 -11.91 -29.89
N VAL A 387 3.80 -12.29 -29.14
CA VAL A 387 4.84 -13.22 -29.62
C VAL A 387 4.26 -14.61 -29.89
N LEU A 388 3.41 -15.13 -29.01
CA LEU A 388 2.74 -16.42 -29.22
C LEU A 388 1.79 -16.40 -30.42
N ILE A 389 1.03 -15.32 -30.59
CA ILE A 389 0.17 -15.15 -31.76
C ILE A 389 1.02 -15.09 -33.04
N THR A 390 2.16 -14.40 -33.02
CA THR A 390 3.08 -14.36 -34.16
C THR A 390 3.58 -15.76 -34.52
N MET A 391 3.93 -16.59 -33.54
CA MET A 391 4.30 -18.00 -33.76
C MET A 391 3.16 -18.79 -34.41
N ILE A 392 1.93 -18.65 -33.91
CA ILE A 392 0.75 -19.33 -34.47
C ILE A 392 0.51 -18.89 -35.93
N LEU A 393 0.56 -17.58 -36.20
CA LEU A 393 0.40 -17.06 -37.56
C LEU A 393 1.52 -17.49 -38.50
N ARG A 394 2.75 -17.65 -38.00
CA ARG A 394 3.89 -18.16 -38.76
C ARG A 394 3.65 -19.62 -39.21
N VAL A 395 3.13 -20.46 -38.32
CA VAL A 395 2.77 -21.85 -38.63
C VAL A 395 1.62 -21.91 -39.65
N LEU A 396 0.65 -21.00 -39.54
CA LEU A 396 -0.48 -20.90 -40.46
C LEU A 396 -0.14 -20.19 -41.79
N ASN A 397 1.08 -19.67 -41.96
CA ASN A 397 1.52 -18.82 -43.09
C ASN A 397 0.55 -17.66 -43.40
N HIS A 398 0.01 -17.00 -42.37
CA HIS A 398 -0.95 -15.91 -42.54
C HIS A 398 -0.27 -14.54 -42.75
N GLU A 399 -0.80 -13.72 -43.66
CA GLU A 399 -0.33 -12.36 -43.97
C GLU A 399 -0.23 -11.39 -42.75
N TRP A 400 -1.12 -11.53 -41.74
CA TRP A 400 -1.14 -10.68 -40.54
C TRP A 400 0.09 -10.86 -39.61
N GLU A 401 0.95 -11.86 -39.88
CA GLU A 401 2.19 -12.09 -39.12
C GLU A 401 3.02 -10.79 -39.00
N THR A 402 3.13 -10.03 -40.10
CA THR A 402 3.85 -8.74 -40.17
C THR A 402 3.34 -7.73 -39.15
N VAL A 403 2.02 -7.54 -39.13
CA VAL A 403 1.34 -6.52 -38.34
C VAL A 403 1.48 -6.83 -36.86
N ILE A 404 1.23 -8.08 -36.46
CA ILE A 404 1.32 -8.49 -35.06
C ILE A 404 2.77 -8.47 -34.58
N MET A 405 3.73 -8.88 -35.41
CA MET A 405 5.16 -8.80 -35.10
C MET A 405 5.62 -7.34 -34.89
N ALA A 406 5.14 -6.39 -35.70
CA ALA A 406 5.46 -4.98 -35.53
C ALA A 406 4.94 -4.43 -34.18
N TYR A 407 3.71 -4.77 -33.80
CA TYR A 407 3.17 -4.41 -32.49
C TYR A 407 3.93 -5.08 -31.33
N ALA A 408 4.34 -6.34 -31.51
CA ALA A 408 5.16 -7.05 -30.53
C ALA A 408 6.49 -6.33 -30.30
N LEU A 409 7.19 -5.89 -31.35
CA LEU A 409 8.45 -5.15 -31.26
C LEU A 409 8.30 -3.83 -30.51
N ILE A 410 7.29 -3.01 -30.87
CA ILE A 410 7.04 -1.73 -30.20
C ILE A 410 6.74 -1.96 -28.71
N SER A 411 5.85 -2.91 -28.41
CA SER A 411 5.52 -3.29 -27.03
C SER A 411 6.76 -3.75 -26.25
N ALA A 412 7.63 -4.54 -26.87
CA ALA A 412 8.85 -5.07 -26.24
C ALA A 412 9.82 -3.96 -25.81
N TRP A 413 10.06 -2.97 -26.69
CA TRP A 413 10.93 -1.83 -26.40
C TRP A 413 10.30 -0.83 -25.43
N CYS A 414 8.98 -0.60 -25.50
CA CYS A 414 8.28 0.22 -24.51
C CYS A 414 8.44 -0.36 -23.09
N ASN A 415 8.50 -1.68 -22.95
CA ASN A 415 8.74 -2.34 -21.66
C ASN A 415 10.14 -2.01 -21.07
N VAL A 416 11.11 -1.57 -21.87
CA VAL A 416 12.44 -1.15 -21.37
C VAL A 416 12.35 0.06 -20.43
N ILE A 417 11.34 0.92 -20.61
CA ILE A 417 11.09 2.09 -19.74
C ILE A 417 10.92 1.66 -18.27
N TYR A 418 10.48 0.43 -18.00
CA TYR A 418 10.43 -0.11 -16.65
C TYR A 418 11.80 -0.12 -15.97
N PHE A 419 12.86 -0.53 -16.69
CA PHE A 419 14.21 -0.64 -16.12
C PHE A 419 14.86 0.73 -15.86
N ALA A 420 14.38 1.78 -16.53
CA ALA A 420 14.80 3.15 -16.25
C ALA A 420 14.50 3.59 -14.79
N ARG A 421 13.57 2.91 -14.10
CA ARG A 421 13.20 3.17 -12.69
C ARG A 421 14.33 2.93 -11.70
N GLY A 422 15.27 2.02 -11.99
CA GLY A 422 16.39 1.73 -11.08
C GLY A 422 17.40 2.88 -10.97
N PHE A 423 17.36 3.84 -11.90
CA PHE A 423 18.30 4.95 -11.95
C PHE A 423 17.75 6.20 -11.26
N LYS A 424 18.61 6.88 -10.50
CA LYS A 424 18.25 8.09 -9.74
C LYS A 424 17.84 9.28 -10.62
N LEU A 425 18.41 9.38 -11.83
CA LEU A 425 18.10 10.44 -12.79
C LEU A 425 16.82 10.15 -13.59
N LEU A 426 16.72 8.95 -14.15
CA LEU A 426 15.63 8.57 -15.07
C LEU A 426 14.35 8.12 -14.33
N GLY A 427 14.47 7.50 -13.16
CA GLY A 427 13.31 6.93 -12.46
C GLY A 427 12.19 7.95 -12.15
N PRO A 428 12.50 9.12 -11.56
CA PRO A 428 11.50 10.16 -11.33
C PRO A 428 10.84 10.67 -12.63
N LEU A 429 11.57 10.70 -13.75
CA LEU A 429 11.05 11.10 -15.06
C LEU A 429 10.02 10.08 -15.58
N CYS A 430 10.30 8.77 -15.46
CA CYS A 430 9.36 7.73 -15.87
C CYS A 430 8.04 7.78 -15.09
N ILE A 431 8.08 8.10 -13.79
CA ILE A 431 6.87 8.26 -12.96
C ILE A 431 6.02 9.43 -13.46
N MET A 432 6.68 10.51 -13.86
CA MET A 432 6.04 11.71 -14.36
C MET A 432 5.35 11.44 -15.69
N ILE A 433 6.06 10.80 -16.64
CA ILE A 433 5.51 10.38 -17.93
C ILE A 433 4.29 9.47 -17.73
N GLN A 434 4.38 8.47 -16.85
CA GLN A 434 3.25 7.58 -16.58
C GLN A 434 2.03 8.35 -16.03
N LYS A 435 2.24 9.26 -15.07
CA LYS A 435 1.13 10.05 -14.51
C LYS A 435 0.51 11.02 -15.52
N MET A 436 1.32 11.63 -16.38
CA MET A 436 0.85 12.53 -17.44
C MET A 436 0.03 11.78 -18.49
N ILE A 437 0.50 10.60 -18.93
CA ILE A 437 -0.20 9.77 -19.92
C ILE A 437 -1.57 9.31 -19.38
N PHE A 438 -1.61 8.71 -18.19
CA PHE A 438 -2.88 8.15 -17.68
C PHE A 438 -3.81 9.20 -17.06
N GLY A 439 -3.27 10.33 -16.60
CA GLY A 439 -4.04 11.41 -16.00
C GLY A 439 -4.60 12.38 -17.04
N ASP A 440 -3.71 13.07 -17.75
CA ASP A 440 -4.08 14.22 -18.57
C ASP A 440 -4.27 13.86 -20.04
N LEU A 441 -3.39 13.02 -20.60
CA LEU A 441 -3.51 12.59 -22.00
C LEU A 441 -4.80 11.81 -22.23
N MET A 442 -5.20 10.89 -21.35
CA MET A 442 -6.47 10.16 -21.53
C MET A 442 -7.70 11.08 -21.52
N ARG A 443 -7.73 12.10 -20.65
CA ARG A 443 -8.82 13.10 -20.61
C ARG A 443 -8.81 13.97 -21.86
N PHE A 444 -7.62 14.36 -22.30
CA PHE A 444 -7.43 15.10 -23.54
C PHE A 444 -7.86 14.30 -24.76
N CYS A 445 -7.48 13.02 -24.86
CA CYS A 445 -7.87 12.11 -25.94
C CYS A 445 -9.39 12.00 -26.08
N TYR A 446 -10.15 12.04 -24.98
CA TYR A 446 -11.61 12.01 -25.02
C TYR A 446 -12.19 13.25 -25.74
N VAL A 447 -11.75 14.45 -25.33
CA VAL A 447 -12.14 15.71 -25.97
C VAL A 447 -11.68 15.72 -27.43
N LEU A 448 -10.46 15.27 -27.67
CA LEU A 448 -9.84 15.20 -28.98
C LEU A 448 -10.64 14.34 -29.97
N ILE A 449 -11.05 13.14 -29.55
CA ILE A 449 -11.81 12.21 -30.40
C ILE A 449 -13.15 12.83 -30.81
N ILE A 450 -13.86 13.49 -29.88
CA ILE A 450 -15.14 14.16 -30.17
C ILE A 450 -14.96 15.23 -31.25
N VAL A 451 -13.89 16.03 -31.13
CA VAL A 451 -13.59 17.13 -32.05
C VAL A 451 -13.18 16.60 -33.42
N ILE A 452 -12.27 15.62 -33.48
CA ILE A 452 -11.83 15.02 -34.75
C ILE A 452 -12.99 14.35 -35.48
N ILE A 453 -13.88 13.63 -34.79
CA ILE A 453 -15.05 12.99 -35.43
C ILE A 453 -16.02 14.06 -35.95
N GLY A 454 -16.33 15.09 -35.14
CA GLY A 454 -17.25 16.16 -35.52
C GLY A 454 -16.78 16.95 -36.75
N PHE A 455 -15.53 17.43 -36.73
CA PHE A 455 -14.94 18.10 -37.89
C PHE A 455 -14.70 17.14 -39.05
N GLY A 456 -14.28 15.90 -38.78
CA GLY A 456 -14.10 14.84 -39.78
C GLY A 456 -15.35 14.58 -40.61
N ALA A 457 -16.51 14.51 -39.97
CA ALA A 457 -17.78 14.39 -40.68
C ALA A 457 -18.06 15.64 -41.54
N GLY A 458 -17.84 16.83 -41.00
CA GLY A 458 -18.05 18.10 -41.72
C GLY A 458 -17.16 18.26 -42.96
N PHE A 459 -15.88 17.93 -42.85
CA PHE A 459 -14.93 17.94 -43.97
C PHE A 459 -15.28 16.88 -45.00
N ASN A 460 -15.62 15.66 -44.57
CA ASN A 460 -15.97 14.57 -45.47
C ASN A 460 -17.18 14.90 -46.35
N VAL A 461 -18.22 15.54 -45.79
CA VAL A 461 -19.40 15.98 -46.57
C VAL A 461 -19.03 16.92 -47.71
N HIS A 462 -18.10 17.86 -47.47
CA HIS A 462 -17.66 18.81 -48.50
C HIS A 462 -16.75 18.17 -49.54
N PHE A 463 -15.79 17.36 -49.10
CA PHE A 463 -14.84 16.70 -50.01
C PHE A 463 -15.45 15.54 -50.80
N GLN A 464 -16.55 14.95 -50.36
CA GLN A 464 -17.31 13.95 -51.12
C GLN A 464 -17.89 14.52 -52.43
N ALA A 465 -18.17 15.83 -52.47
CA ALA A 465 -18.65 16.52 -53.67
C ALA A 465 -17.51 16.91 -54.65
N LEU A 466 -16.25 16.80 -54.22
CA LEU A 466 -15.08 17.17 -55.01
C LEU A 466 -14.44 15.93 -55.64
N ASN A 467 -13.60 16.16 -56.67
CA ASN A 467 -12.93 15.06 -57.35
C ASN A 467 -11.85 14.42 -56.44
N PRO A 468 -11.98 13.14 -56.08
CA PRO A 468 -11.07 12.47 -55.15
C PRO A 468 -9.65 12.28 -55.70
N HIS A 469 -9.46 12.36 -57.02
CA HIS A 469 -8.12 12.28 -57.62
C HIS A 469 -7.28 13.54 -57.41
N ILE A 470 -7.94 14.69 -57.27
CA ILE A 470 -7.29 15.97 -56.98
C ILE A 470 -7.02 16.11 -55.48
N TYR A 471 -7.96 15.64 -54.65
CA TYR A 471 -7.88 15.72 -53.19
C TYR A 471 -7.74 14.32 -52.56
N SER A 472 -6.63 13.65 -52.83
CA SER A 472 -6.35 12.27 -52.38
C SER A 472 -6.37 12.10 -50.85
N TYR A 473 -6.02 13.17 -50.11
CA TYR A 473 -6.01 13.23 -48.64
C TYR A 473 -7.40 13.25 -47.99
N PHE A 474 -8.47 13.42 -48.77
CA PHE A 474 -9.85 13.51 -48.27
C PHE A 474 -10.80 12.56 -49.01
N LYS A 475 -10.26 11.48 -49.60
CA LYS A 475 -11.02 10.54 -50.42
C LYS A 475 -12.11 9.80 -49.63
N ASP A 476 -11.74 9.25 -48.49
CA ASP A 476 -12.60 8.39 -47.66
C ASP A 476 -12.63 8.90 -46.21
N PHE A 477 -13.72 8.67 -45.49
CA PHE A 477 -13.89 9.14 -44.12
C PHE A 477 -12.74 8.75 -43.16
N PRO A 478 -12.20 7.51 -43.16
CA PRO A 478 -11.06 7.18 -42.30
C PRO A 478 -9.77 7.93 -42.67
N ILE A 479 -9.54 8.16 -43.96
CA ILE A 479 -8.38 8.92 -44.45
C ILE A 479 -8.54 10.40 -44.06
N THR A 480 -9.75 10.96 -44.21
CA THR A 480 -10.10 12.32 -43.76
C THR A 480 -9.88 12.50 -42.26
N ILE A 481 -10.27 11.54 -41.42
CA ILE A 481 -10.00 11.58 -39.97
C ILE A 481 -8.49 11.59 -39.69
N PHE A 482 -7.73 10.74 -40.39
CA PHE A 482 -6.28 10.65 -40.22
C PHE A 482 -5.57 11.93 -40.67
N THR A 483 -5.97 12.51 -41.80
CA THR A 483 -5.39 13.76 -42.31
C THR A 483 -5.76 14.96 -41.44
N LEU A 484 -6.96 15.02 -40.88
CA LEU A 484 -7.30 16.02 -39.86
C LEU A 484 -6.45 15.87 -38.60
N PHE A 485 -6.24 14.65 -38.10
CA PHE A 485 -5.34 14.43 -36.97
C PHE A 485 -3.92 14.94 -37.27
N GLN A 486 -3.40 14.69 -38.48
CA GLN A 486 -2.09 15.21 -38.91
C GLN A 486 -2.07 16.75 -38.98
N LEU A 487 -3.12 17.37 -39.52
CA LEU A 487 -3.28 18.83 -39.60
C LEU A 487 -3.29 19.47 -38.20
N MET A 488 -4.03 18.89 -37.25
CA MET A 488 -4.07 19.39 -35.88
C MET A 488 -2.73 19.24 -35.15
N MET A 489 -1.95 18.20 -35.44
CA MET A 489 -0.60 18.06 -34.88
C MET A 489 0.43 18.97 -35.60
N GLY A 490 0.03 19.66 -36.67
CA GLY A 490 0.92 20.49 -37.49
C GLY A 490 1.90 19.66 -38.35
N LEU A 491 1.58 18.40 -38.64
CA LEU A 491 2.46 17.49 -39.40
C LEU A 491 2.28 17.64 -40.92
N THR A 492 1.15 18.17 -41.35
CA THR A 492 0.78 18.33 -42.76
C THR A 492 0.08 19.67 -42.95
N GLU A 493 0.19 20.23 -44.15
CA GLU A 493 -0.56 21.41 -44.57
C GLU A 493 -1.71 21.01 -45.51
N LEU A 494 -2.72 21.87 -45.63
CA LEU A 494 -3.78 21.69 -46.62
C LEU A 494 -3.17 21.85 -48.02
N GLN A 495 -2.94 20.72 -48.71
CA GLN A 495 -2.40 20.76 -50.07
C GLN A 495 -3.44 21.27 -51.06
N GLY A 496 -3.18 22.45 -51.66
CA GLY A 496 -3.91 22.97 -52.80
C GLY A 496 -3.11 22.77 -54.07
N THR A 497 -3.72 22.20 -55.11
CA THR A 497 -3.11 22.24 -56.45
C THR A 497 -3.14 23.68 -56.99
N PRO A 498 -2.04 24.22 -57.54
CA PRO A 498 -1.93 25.64 -57.91
C PRO A 498 -2.93 26.10 -58.99
N HIS A 499 -3.61 25.18 -59.67
CA HIS A 499 -4.51 25.47 -60.79
C HIS A 499 -6.00 25.26 -60.47
N ILE A 500 -6.35 24.86 -59.25
CA ILE A 500 -7.74 24.56 -58.86
C ILE A 500 -8.06 25.33 -57.58
N MET A 501 -9.02 26.24 -57.67
CA MET A 501 -9.49 27.02 -56.52
C MET A 501 -10.23 26.11 -55.55
N ILE A 502 -9.78 26.09 -54.30
CA ILE A 502 -10.48 25.41 -53.20
C ILE A 502 -11.74 26.24 -52.89
N PRO A 503 -12.92 25.61 -52.71
CA PRO A 503 -14.13 26.32 -52.29
C PRO A 503 -13.92 27.12 -51.00
N ASP A 504 -14.41 28.37 -50.97
CA ASP A 504 -14.21 29.30 -49.84
C ASP A 504 -14.68 28.72 -48.49
N ILE A 505 -15.76 27.94 -48.51
CA ILE A 505 -16.32 27.28 -47.30
C ILE A 505 -15.31 26.31 -46.66
N ILE A 506 -14.50 25.61 -47.46
CA ILE A 506 -13.49 24.67 -46.95
C ILE A 506 -12.36 25.44 -46.28
N ILE A 507 -11.98 26.59 -46.84
CA ILE A 507 -10.97 27.48 -46.23
C ILE A 507 -11.47 28.01 -44.89
N VAL A 508 -12.75 28.43 -44.81
CA VAL A 508 -13.37 28.88 -43.55
C VAL A 508 -13.39 27.76 -42.51
N LEU A 509 -13.84 26.56 -42.89
CA LEU A 509 -13.89 25.39 -42.00
C LEU A 509 -12.48 25.01 -41.50
N TYR A 510 -11.48 25.08 -42.37
CA TYR A 510 -10.08 24.87 -42.04
C TYR A 510 -9.53 25.91 -41.07
N MET A 511 -9.83 27.20 -41.27
CA MET A 511 -9.41 28.25 -40.35
C MET A 511 -10.02 28.06 -38.95
N VAL A 512 -11.30 27.70 -38.87
CA VAL A 512 -11.97 27.38 -37.61
C VAL A 512 -11.34 26.15 -36.95
N TYR A 513 -11.06 25.10 -37.74
CA TYR A 513 -10.41 23.89 -37.25
C TYR A 513 -9.00 24.14 -36.71
N MET A 514 -8.17 24.93 -37.42
CA MET A 514 -6.82 25.27 -36.98
C MET A 514 -6.84 26.14 -35.72
N CYS A 515 -7.77 27.08 -35.62
CA CYS A 515 -7.95 27.88 -34.41
C CYS A 515 -8.34 27.01 -33.20
N PHE A 516 -9.31 26.12 -33.38
CA PHE A 516 -9.79 25.29 -32.29
C PHE A 516 -8.83 24.14 -31.93
N GLY A 517 -8.38 23.38 -32.92
CA GLY A 517 -7.50 22.22 -32.75
C GLY A 517 -6.06 22.60 -32.42
N PHE A 518 -5.39 23.30 -33.32
CA PHE A 518 -3.96 23.62 -33.18
C PHE A 518 -3.71 24.73 -32.15
N LEU A 519 -4.41 25.87 -32.25
CA LEU A 519 -4.16 27.00 -31.34
C LEU A 519 -4.74 26.80 -29.94
N LEU A 520 -5.96 26.27 -29.79
CA LEU A 520 -6.60 26.18 -28.48
C LEU A 520 -6.32 24.85 -27.78
N LEU A 521 -6.68 23.72 -28.39
CA LEU A 521 -6.62 22.42 -27.73
C LEU A 521 -5.18 21.99 -27.42
N LEU A 522 -4.24 22.15 -28.36
CA LEU A 522 -2.84 21.74 -28.16
C LEU A 522 -2.17 22.61 -27.07
N ASN A 523 -2.39 23.93 -27.08
CA ASN A 523 -1.84 24.83 -26.06
C ASN A 523 -2.47 24.59 -24.68
N LEU A 524 -3.77 24.31 -24.61
CA LEU A 524 -4.43 23.92 -23.36
C LEU A 524 -3.87 22.59 -22.83
N PHE A 525 -3.59 21.64 -23.71
CA PHE A 525 -3.00 20.35 -23.33
C PHE A 525 -1.60 20.51 -22.72
N ILE A 526 -0.75 21.35 -23.34
CA ILE A 526 0.57 21.69 -22.80
C ILE A 526 0.42 22.36 -21.43
N ALA A 527 -0.54 23.28 -21.26
CA ALA A 527 -0.78 23.95 -19.98
C ALA A 527 -1.21 22.95 -18.88
N LEU A 528 -2.09 22.00 -19.19
CA LEU A 528 -2.53 20.94 -18.27
C LEU A 528 -1.35 20.04 -17.86
N MET A 529 -0.50 19.65 -18.82
CA MET A 529 0.73 18.89 -18.53
C MET A 529 1.72 19.69 -17.68
N GLY A 530 1.79 21.00 -17.88
CA GLY A 530 2.61 21.91 -17.08
C GLY A 530 2.20 21.94 -15.59
N ASP A 531 0.89 22.01 -15.32
CA ASP A 531 0.37 21.94 -13.93
C ASP A 531 0.71 20.59 -13.29
N THR A 532 0.46 19.48 -13.99
CA THR A 532 0.71 18.16 -13.42
C THR A 532 2.18 17.86 -13.22
N HIS A 533 3.07 18.37 -14.10
CA HIS A 533 4.50 18.38 -13.88
C HIS A 533 4.84 18.99 -12.52
N PHE A 534 4.38 20.23 -12.27
CA PHE A 534 4.71 20.94 -11.04
C PHE A 534 4.22 20.21 -9.78
N ARG A 535 2.97 19.72 -9.79
CA ARG A 535 2.42 18.96 -8.66
C ARG A 535 3.21 17.68 -8.37
N VAL A 536 3.57 16.93 -9.41
CA VAL A 536 4.27 15.64 -9.28
C VAL A 536 5.73 15.82 -8.89
N VAL A 537 6.37 16.93 -9.26
CA VAL A 537 7.79 17.20 -8.94
C VAL A 537 8.05 17.20 -7.43
N SER A 538 7.13 17.69 -6.61
CA SER A 538 7.25 17.67 -5.14
C SER A 538 7.27 16.23 -4.57
N GLU A 539 6.49 15.33 -5.16
CA GLU A 539 6.30 13.96 -4.70
C GLU A 539 7.21 12.92 -5.39
N ARG A 540 7.85 13.28 -6.51
CA ARG A 540 8.55 12.31 -7.37
C ARG A 540 9.61 11.50 -6.64
N LYS A 541 10.31 12.11 -5.67
CA LYS A 541 11.36 11.43 -4.89
C LYS A 541 10.79 10.37 -3.96
N SER A 542 9.66 10.63 -3.30
CA SER A 542 9.04 9.65 -2.40
C SER A 542 8.38 8.51 -3.18
N LEU A 543 7.76 8.83 -4.32
CA LEU A 543 7.22 7.84 -5.26
C LEU A 543 8.31 6.94 -5.82
N TRP A 544 9.45 7.52 -6.23
CA TRP A 544 10.58 6.76 -6.75
C TRP A 544 11.18 5.84 -5.68
N LYS A 545 11.36 6.31 -4.44
CA LYS A 545 11.78 5.46 -3.32
C LYS A 545 10.82 4.29 -3.08
N ALA A 546 9.51 4.54 -3.13
CA ALA A 546 8.51 3.48 -2.97
C ALA A 546 8.57 2.45 -4.11
N GLN A 547 8.84 2.90 -5.34
CA GLN A 547 9.07 1.99 -6.46
C GLN A 547 10.33 1.14 -6.26
N ILE A 548 11.45 1.74 -5.81
CA ILE A 548 12.67 0.97 -5.50
C ILE A 548 12.40 -0.05 -4.40
N ALA A 549 11.67 0.33 -3.36
CA ALA A 549 11.28 -0.60 -2.29
C ALA A 549 10.50 -1.78 -2.87
N SER A 550 9.47 -1.51 -3.68
CA SER A 550 8.67 -2.54 -4.32
C SER A 550 9.48 -3.43 -5.27
N THR A 551 10.41 -2.88 -6.07
CA THR A 551 11.29 -3.68 -6.94
C THR A 551 12.29 -4.52 -6.14
N THR A 552 12.77 -4.01 -5.01
CA THR A 552 13.67 -4.75 -4.12
C THR A 552 12.97 -5.97 -3.54
N LEU A 553 11.74 -5.81 -3.04
CA LEU A 553 10.93 -6.92 -2.51
C LEU A 553 10.55 -7.91 -3.60
N LEU A 554 10.25 -7.44 -4.82
CA LEU A 554 9.98 -8.31 -5.97
C LEU A 554 11.20 -9.18 -6.31
N LEU A 555 12.40 -8.61 -6.34
CA LEU A 555 13.63 -9.35 -6.59
C LEU A 555 13.92 -10.35 -5.48
N GLU A 556 13.74 -9.95 -4.22
CA GLU A 556 13.95 -10.81 -3.06
C GLU A 556 13.01 -12.03 -3.06
N ARG A 557 11.75 -11.87 -3.47
CA ARG A 557 10.79 -12.98 -3.57
C ARG A 557 11.03 -13.91 -4.76
N ARG A 558 11.61 -13.40 -5.85
CA ARG A 558 11.89 -14.20 -7.07
C ARG A 558 13.24 -14.92 -7.02
N LEU A 559 14.21 -14.40 -6.26
CA LEU A 559 15.51 -15.02 -6.10
C LEU A 559 15.47 -16.08 -4.99
N PRO A 560 16.16 -17.21 -5.16
CA PRO A 560 16.22 -18.21 -4.11
C PRO A 560 17.10 -17.73 -2.95
N ALA A 561 16.81 -18.27 -1.76
CA ALA A 561 17.39 -17.80 -0.49
C ALA A 561 18.93 -17.80 -0.43
N TRP A 562 19.61 -18.65 -1.19
CA TRP A 562 21.07 -18.74 -1.22
C TRP A 562 21.76 -17.60 -2.00
N LEU A 563 21.05 -16.95 -2.94
CA LEU A 563 21.56 -15.79 -3.69
C LEU A 563 21.40 -14.47 -2.94
N TRP A 564 20.44 -14.43 -2.02
CA TRP A 564 20.06 -13.24 -1.28
C TRP A 564 20.22 -13.49 0.22
N ALA A 565 21.39 -13.15 0.77
CA ALA A 565 21.62 -13.29 2.20
C ALA A 565 20.70 -12.36 3.00
N ARG A 566 20.18 -12.86 4.14
CA ARG A 566 19.34 -12.09 5.05
C ARG A 566 20.09 -10.86 5.55
N THR A 567 19.39 -9.73 5.64
CA THR A 567 19.98 -8.48 6.13
C THR A 567 20.05 -8.42 7.66
N GLY A 568 21.11 -7.79 8.17
CA GLY A 568 21.33 -7.61 9.61
C GLY A 568 22.39 -8.56 10.17
N ILE A 569 22.54 -8.52 11.49
CA ILE A 569 23.47 -9.35 12.26
C ILE A 569 22.62 -10.19 13.22
N PRO A 570 22.86 -11.52 13.32
CA PRO A 570 22.13 -12.36 14.27
C PRO A 570 22.41 -11.92 15.71
N GLY A 571 21.37 -11.93 16.55
CA GLY A 571 21.45 -11.56 17.96
C GLY A 571 22.44 -12.40 18.76
N ASP A 572 22.54 -13.70 18.45
CA ASP A 572 23.46 -14.65 19.11
C ASP A 572 24.92 -14.18 19.06
N LEU A 573 25.34 -13.58 17.94
CA LEU A 573 26.69 -13.08 17.75
C LEU A 573 26.96 -11.79 18.55
N LEU A 574 25.90 -11.06 18.87
CA LEU A 574 25.95 -9.82 19.66
C LEU A 574 25.72 -10.05 21.16
N GLY A 575 25.44 -11.30 21.58
CA GLY A 575 25.01 -11.59 22.96
C GLY A 575 23.62 -11.03 23.29
N LEU A 576 22.77 -10.84 22.28
CA LEU A 576 21.38 -10.40 22.38
C LEU A 576 20.41 -11.58 22.23
N ASP A 577 19.11 -11.28 22.18
CA ASP A 577 18.05 -12.29 22.07
C ASP A 577 18.29 -13.28 20.92
N ALA A 578 18.27 -14.56 21.25
CA ALA A 578 18.48 -15.63 20.29
C ALA A 578 17.37 -15.66 19.23
N GLY A 579 17.77 -15.85 17.97
CA GLY A 579 16.84 -15.89 16.82
C GLY A 579 16.37 -14.52 16.29
N LYS A 580 16.63 -13.41 17.00
CA LYS A 580 16.37 -12.05 16.48
C LYS A 580 17.52 -11.55 15.61
N TRP A 581 17.21 -10.65 14.69
CA TRP A 581 18.18 -10.04 13.78
C TRP A 581 18.18 -8.53 13.96
N TYR A 582 19.37 -7.95 14.07
CA TYR A 582 19.55 -6.54 14.36
C TYR A 582 20.23 -5.79 13.23
N LEU A 583 19.78 -4.56 12.98
CA LEU A 583 20.45 -3.63 12.08
C LEU A 583 21.17 -2.54 12.87
N ARG A 584 22.44 -2.33 12.54
CA ARG A 584 23.22 -1.20 13.06
C ARG A 584 23.03 0.03 12.19
N ALA A 585 22.64 1.15 12.81
CA ALA A 585 22.53 2.45 12.17
C ALA A 585 23.25 3.53 12.98
N PHE A 586 23.86 4.48 12.29
CA PHE A 586 24.58 5.61 12.91
C PHE A 586 23.73 6.87 12.84
N HIS A 587 23.62 7.57 13.96
CA HIS A 587 22.96 8.87 14.06
C HIS A 587 24.02 9.93 14.35
N ASN A 588 23.99 11.03 13.61
CA ASN A 588 24.81 12.21 13.89
C ASN A 588 23.89 13.36 14.29
N ILE A 589 24.06 13.87 15.51
CA ILE A 589 23.24 14.92 16.11
C ILE A 589 23.58 16.29 15.51
N LEU A 590 24.82 16.51 15.04
CA LEU A 590 25.28 17.81 14.50
C LEU A 590 25.01 17.98 13.00
N LYS A 591 24.76 16.88 12.26
CA LYS A 591 24.36 16.95 10.87
C LYS A 591 22.98 16.33 10.72
N SER A 592 22.01 17.16 10.37
CA SER A 592 20.74 16.76 9.73
C SER A 592 20.98 16.15 8.32
N GLY A 593 21.95 15.23 8.21
CA GLY A 593 22.39 14.55 7.00
C GLY A 593 23.37 13.43 7.36
N LEU A 594 22.86 12.18 7.39
CA LEU A 594 23.65 10.99 7.66
C LEU A 594 24.78 10.83 6.66
N THR A 595 26.00 10.59 7.15
CA THR A 595 27.08 9.97 6.37
C THR A 595 27.53 8.75 7.16
N VAL A 596 27.21 7.55 6.65
CA VAL A 596 27.63 6.28 7.26
C VAL A 596 28.96 5.87 6.63
N TYR A 597 30.01 5.75 7.44
CA TYR A 597 31.20 4.98 7.09
C TYR A 597 30.99 3.54 7.58
N LEU A 598 30.98 2.56 6.67
CA LEU A 598 30.85 1.14 6.99
C LEU A 598 32.22 0.46 6.98
N TRP A 599 32.60 -0.08 8.14
CA TRP A 599 33.64 -1.08 8.31
C TRP A 599 32.97 -2.46 8.29
N ALA A 600 32.86 -3.07 7.11
CA ALA A 600 32.32 -4.43 6.96
C ALA A 600 33.17 -5.33 6.05
N LYS A 601 34.42 -4.94 5.73
CA LYS A 601 35.30 -5.74 4.85
C LYS A 601 36.72 -6.02 5.38
N ARG A 602 37.00 -5.75 6.66
CA ARG A 602 38.32 -5.98 7.28
C ARG A 602 38.31 -6.93 8.47
N GLY A 603 37.34 -7.84 8.55
CA GLY A 603 37.27 -8.85 9.61
C GLY A 603 38.31 -9.98 9.51
N SER A 604 38.95 -10.21 8.36
CA SER A 604 39.90 -11.33 8.19
C SER A 604 41.39 -10.97 8.23
N GLN A 605 41.76 -9.71 8.43
CA GLN A 605 43.17 -9.28 8.47
C GLN A 605 43.63 -8.62 9.77
N LEU A 606 42.75 -8.45 10.78
CA LEU A 606 43.12 -7.81 12.05
C LEU A 606 43.49 -8.78 13.18
N HIS A 607 43.26 -10.08 13.03
CA HIS A 607 43.70 -11.05 14.04
C HIS A 607 45.22 -11.29 14.07
N THR A 608 45.99 -10.77 13.11
CA THR A 608 47.46 -10.84 13.08
C THR A 608 48.16 -9.51 13.38
N ALA A 609 47.42 -8.41 13.54
CA ALA A 609 48.00 -7.08 13.82
C ALA A 609 47.84 -6.61 15.28
N ALA A 610 47.09 -7.36 16.10
CA ALA A 610 46.83 -7.03 17.50
C ALA A 610 47.89 -7.56 18.49
N SER A 611 48.90 -8.31 18.02
CA SER A 611 50.01 -8.81 18.85
C SER A 611 51.30 -7.98 18.79
N HIS A 612 51.32 -6.84 18.06
CA HIS A 612 52.54 -6.05 17.85
C HIS A 612 52.44 -4.54 18.19
N LYS A 613 51.38 -4.08 18.88
CA LYS A 613 51.24 -2.68 19.32
C LYS A 613 50.97 -2.56 20.82
N GLN A 614 51.87 -3.12 21.62
CA GLN A 614 51.89 -2.98 23.08
C GLN A 614 53.23 -2.43 23.61
N SER A 615 53.96 -1.69 22.77
CA SER A 615 55.07 -0.81 23.16
C SER A 615 54.85 0.52 22.46
N TRP A 616 55.32 1.64 23.02
CA TRP A 616 55.03 3.03 22.61
C TRP A 616 53.82 3.68 23.30
N ILE A 617 53.78 3.55 24.64
CA ILE A 617 53.39 4.65 25.53
C ILE A 617 54.52 4.75 26.56
N GLU A 618 55.52 5.56 26.25
CA GLU A 618 56.43 6.18 27.21
C GLU A 618 56.98 7.45 26.54
N ASN A 619 56.83 8.55 27.26
CA ASN A 619 57.33 9.91 27.02
C ASN A 619 56.53 10.86 26.11
N ASP A 620 56.15 11.95 26.81
CA ASP A 620 55.74 13.31 26.42
C ASP A 620 54.25 13.62 26.22
#